data_AF-A0A9P6NY69-F1
#
_entry.id   AF-A0A9P6NY69-F1
#
_cell.length_a   1.000
_cell.length_b   1.000
_cell.length_c   1.000
_cell.angle_alpha   90.00
_cell.angle_beta   90.00
_cell.angle_gamma   90.00
#
_symmetry.space_group_name_H-M   'P 1'
#
loop_
_entity.id
_entity.type
_entity.pdbx_description
1 polymer ?
#
loop_
_entity_poly.entity_id
_entity_poly.type
_entity_poly.pdbx_seq_one_letter_code
_entity_poly.pdbx_strand_id
1 'polypeptide(L)'
;MDWSLVFQICDVVNNTETGAKEARKLLQKKMLAQNPQTQVLALELLDALSENCRDKFQSQFAAKSFGEDLDTLASSKSNDNKVHGKMVQCLQNWANQFGFDPSYAAVRRVHDNVMNGVPPSTGGRRNMFRAPPVPRQDKPIARDLQQPPVDPLGDVELAKNNAQLFSQTLSFTDPTQEDITKNELIQEFYTKCQTLQRVISGHVQTCNDENVIAALLEANTELLASFKAYDEMLERRAFDEATTNSRTLHHRGTEKEYYVGSNESSGSSQGHNNNKSTPAPHLIPADVSAQADPFDPFGDANEANDGPSSSNAEPKVNLPPPLMPQKLHE
;
A
#
# COMPACT_ATOMS: atom_id res chain seq x y z
N MET A 1 10.00 -5.92 -13.30
CA MET A 1 10.47 -6.88 -12.28
C MET A 1 9.94 -8.25 -12.66
N ASP A 2 10.77 -9.30 -12.63
CA ASP A 2 10.32 -10.68 -12.84
C ASP A 2 10.07 -11.34 -11.47
N TRP A 3 8.80 -11.55 -11.12
CA TRP A 3 8.42 -12.10 -9.82
C TRP A 3 8.83 -13.56 -9.63
N SER A 4 8.95 -14.34 -10.71
CA SER A 4 9.45 -15.71 -10.61
C SER A 4 10.89 -15.72 -10.11
N LEU A 5 11.71 -14.81 -10.64
CA LEU A 5 13.10 -14.64 -10.21
C LEU A 5 13.19 -14.09 -8.77
N VAL A 6 12.31 -13.16 -8.39
CA VAL A 6 12.27 -12.63 -7.01
C VAL A 6 12.03 -13.75 -6.01
N PHE A 7 11.04 -14.62 -6.23
CA PHE A 7 10.76 -15.73 -5.32
C PHE A 7 11.91 -16.75 -5.25
N GLN A 8 12.56 -17.05 -6.38
CA GLN A 8 13.77 -17.88 -6.37
C GLN A 8 14.90 -17.25 -5.54
N ILE A 9 15.08 -15.92 -5.62
CA ILE A 9 16.06 -15.23 -4.78
C ILE A 9 15.66 -15.29 -3.31
N CYS A 10 14.38 -15.11 -2.97
CA CYS A 10 13.88 -15.26 -1.60
C CYS A 10 14.19 -16.65 -1.04
N ASP A 11 13.96 -17.71 -1.83
CA ASP A 11 14.26 -19.09 -1.44
C ASP A 11 15.76 -19.27 -1.16
N VAL A 12 16.63 -18.76 -2.03
CA VAL A 12 18.09 -18.83 -1.82
C VAL A 12 18.50 -18.06 -0.56
N VAL A 13 17.97 -16.85 -0.36
CA VAL A 13 18.25 -16.02 0.80
C VAL A 13 17.81 -16.69 2.10
N ASN A 14 16.64 -17.34 2.10
CA ASN A 14 16.08 -17.98 3.28
C ASN A 14 16.75 -19.31 3.63
N ASN A 15 17.24 -20.05 2.63
CA ASN A 15 17.85 -21.37 2.84
C ASN A 15 19.38 -21.31 3.02
N THR A 16 20.00 -20.16 2.79
CA THR A 16 21.46 -19.99 2.95
C THR A 16 21.78 -19.23 4.24
N GLU A 17 22.70 -19.75 5.06
CA GLU A 17 23.09 -19.14 6.34
C GLU A 17 23.56 -17.68 6.19
N THR A 18 24.36 -17.39 5.16
CA THR A 18 24.87 -16.05 4.86
C THR A 18 24.07 -15.32 3.77
N GLY A 19 22.98 -15.92 3.27
CA GLY A 19 22.25 -15.46 2.10
C GLY A 19 21.74 -14.02 2.23
N ALA A 20 21.11 -13.70 3.36
CA ALA A 20 20.60 -12.36 3.63
C ALA A 20 21.71 -11.29 3.65
N LYS A 21 22.85 -11.61 4.26
CA LYS A 21 23.99 -10.68 4.37
C LYS A 21 24.66 -10.41 3.03
N GLU A 22 24.87 -11.46 2.22
CA GLU A 22 25.48 -11.33 0.90
C GLU A 22 24.52 -10.65 -0.09
N ALA A 23 23.23 -10.97 -0.05
CA ALA A 23 22.21 -10.28 -0.83
C ALA A 23 22.17 -8.78 -0.50
N ARG A 24 22.14 -8.39 0.79
CA ARG A 24 22.20 -6.98 1.18
C ARG A 24 23.44 -6.29 0.61
N LYS A 25 24.63 -6.85 0.80
CA LYS A 25 25.89 -6.24 0.31
C LYS A 25 25.88 -6.04 -1.21
N LEU A 26 25.42 -7.04 -1.95
CA LEU A 26 25.32 -6.96 -3.40
C LEU A 26 24.33 -5.87 -3.83
N LEU A 27 23.17 -5.80 -3.17
CA LEU A 27 22.13 -4.81 -3.46
C LEU A 27 22.58 -3.39 -3.09
N GLN A 28 23.30 -3.20 -1.98
CA GLN A 28 23.93 -1.92 -1.63
C GLN A 28 24.87 -1.44 -2.73
N LYS A 29 25.73 -2.33 -3.24
CA LYS A 29 26.63 -2.00 -4.36
C LYS A 29 25.86 -1.60 -5.62
N LYS A 30 24.73 -2.25 -5.89
CA LYS A 30 23.87 -1.95 -7.06
C LYS A 30 23.05 -0.67 -6.88
N MET A 31 22.62 -0.38 -5.67
CA MET A 31 21.94 0.85 -5.27
C MET A 31 22.82 2.10 -5.45
N LEU A 32 24.14 1.96 -5.29
CA LEU A 32 25.11 3.03 -5.52
C LEU A 32 25.78 2.99 -6.91
N ALA A 33 25.27 2.19 -7.85
CA ALA A 33 25.79 2.14 -9.21
C ALA A 33 25.42 3.41 -9.99
N GLN A 34 26.18 3.74 -11.04
CA GLN A 34 25.91 4.92 -11.88
C GLN A 34 24.62 4.80 -12.73
N ASN A 35 24.12 3.59 -12.96
CA ASN A 35 22.98 3.35 -13.84
C ASN A 35 21.66 3.45 -13.06
N PRO A 36 20.77 4.42 -13.37
CA PRO A 36 19.52 4.64 -12.64
C PRO A 36 18.59 3.43 -12.62
N GLN A 37 18.48 2.70 -13.73
CA GLN A 37 17.64 1.51 -13.82
C GLN A 37 18.16 0.40 -12.90
N THR A 38 19.49 0.27 -12.76
CA THR A 38 20.09 -0.68 -11.82
C THR A 38 19.80 -0.31 -10.37
N GLN A 39 19.84 0.99 -10.03
CA GLN A 39 19.53 1.48 -8.69
C GLN A 39 18.07 1.23 -8.33
N VAL A 40 17.13 1.54 -9.23
CA VAL A 40 15.68 1.29 -9.03
C VAL A 40 15.42 -0.20 -8.82
N LEU A 41 15.96 -1.07 -9.66
CA LEU A 41 15.79 -2.53 -9.52
C LEU A 41 16.39 -3.06 -8.20
N ALA A 42 17.52 -2.50 -7.76
CA ALA A 42 18.11 -2.87 -6.48
C ALA A 42 17.21 -2.48 -5.29
N LEU A 43 16.61 -1.28 -5.34
CA LEU A 43 15.65 -0.81 -4.35
C LEU A 43 14.37 -1.65 -4.35
N GLU A 44 13.82 -1.97 -5.52
CA GLU A 44 12.65 -2.86 -5.67
C GLU A 44 12.91 -4.25 -5.10
N LEU A 45 14.11 -4.82 -5.36
CA LEU A 45 14.47 -6.13 -4.83
C LEU A 45 14.71 -6.10 -3.31
N LEU A 46 15.32 -5.03 -2.78
CA LEU A 46 15.46 -4.83 -1.34
C LEU A 46 14.09 -4.80 -0.64
N ASP A 47 13.14 -4.07 -1.22
CA ASP A 47 11.78 -3.94 -0.70
C ASP A 47 11.06 -5.30 -0.70
N ALA A 48 11.08 -5.99 -1.84
CA ALA A 48 10.49 -7.33 -1.95
C ALA A 48 11.11 -8.35 -0.97
N LEU A 49 12.44 -8.34 -0.80
CA LEU A 49 13.10 -9.23 0.16
C LEU A 49 12.73 -8.89 1.61
N SER A 50 12.51 -7.62 1.93
CA SER A 50 12.09 -7.20 3.28
C SER A 50 10.69 -7.70 3.66
N GLU A 51 9.81 -7.86 2.65
CA GLU A 51 8.44 -8.33 2.84
C GLU A 51 8.34 -9.86 2.86
N ASN A 52 9.14 -10.53 2.03
CA ASN A 52 9.05 -11.97 1.80
C ASN A 52 10.00 -12.81 2.68
N CYS A 53 11.14 -12.25 3.11
CA CYS A 53 12.13 -12.97 3.92
C CYS A 53 12.09 -12.61 5.42
N ARG A 54 11.22 -11.66 5.81
CA ARG A 54 10.91 -11.26 7.20
C ARG A 54 12.18 -11.16 8.06
N ASP A 55 12.19 -11.70 9.28
CA ASP A 55 13.24 -11.56 10.29
C ASP A 55 14.67 -11.79 9.76
N LYS A 56 14.86 -12.79 8.88
CA LYS A 56 16.19 -13.11 8.32
C LYS A 56 16.77 -11.94 7.52
N PHE A 57 15.95 -11.32 6.68
CA PHE A 57 16.40 -10.22 5.83
C PHE A 57 16.18 -8.85 6.48
N GLN A 58 15.13 -8.67 7.26
CA GLN A 58 14.84 -7.42 7.97
C GLN A 58 15.99 -7.03 8.91
N SER A 59 16.59 -7.98 9.63
CA SER A 59 17.78 -7.72 10.46
C SER A 59 18.95 -7.06 9.69
N GLN A 60 19.01 -7.20 8.36
CA GLN A 60 20.02 -6.59 7.52
C GLN A 60 19.85 -5.06 7.42
N PHE A 61 18.64 -4.53 7.62
CA PHE A 61 18.36 -3.09 7.59
C PHE A 61 18.94 -2.36 8.81
N ALA A 62 19.22 -3.08 9.90
CA ALA A 62 19.91 -2.55 11.08
C ALA A 62 21.43 -2.40 10.88
N ALA A 63 21.98 -2.88 9.75
CA ALA A 63 23.40 -2.79 9.49
C ALA A 63 23.84 -1.34 9.29
N LYS A 64 24.84 -0.87 10.06
CA LYS A 64 25.37 0.49 9.97
C LYS A 64 25.72 0.92 8.54
N SER A 65 26.41 0.06 7.79
CA SER A 65 26.77 0.31 6.39
C SER A 65 25.57 0.55 5.48
N PHE A 66 24.41 -0.04 5.79
CA PHE A 66 23.20 0.18 4.99
C PHE A 66 22.69 1.61 5.16
N GLY A 67 22.67 2.11 6.39
CA GLY A 67 22.35 3.51 6.67
C GLY A 67 23.29 4.51 5.99
N GLU A 68 24.59 4.25 6.00
CA GLU A 68 25.61 5.10 5.34
C GLU A 68 25.41 5.16 3.81
N ASP A 69 25.08 4.02 3.18
CA ASP A 69 24.79 3.97 1.75
C ASP A 69 23.47 4.68 1.41
N LEU A 70 22.45 4.56 2.27
CA LEU A 70 21.20 5.30 2.12
C LEU A 70 21.41 6.82 2.24
N ASP A 71 22.24 7.29 3.18
CA ASP A 71 22.62 8.71 3.25
C ASP A 71 23.32 9.18 1.98
N THR A 72 24.23 8.35 1.47
CA THR A 72 25.00 8.63 0.24
C THR A 72 24.05 8.74 -0.94
N LEU A 73 23.11 7.81 -1.07
CA LEU A 73 22.08 7.86 -2.11
C LEU A 73 21.20 9.10 -1.93
N ALA A 74 20.69 9.37 -0.72
CA ALA A 74 19.81 10.52 -0.45
C ALA A 74 20.47 11.88 -0.71
N SER A 75 21.78 11.99 -0.44
CA SER A 75 22.54 13.24 -0.61
C SER A 75 23.06 13.44 -2.03
N SER A 76 22.93 12.45 -2.91
CA SER A 76 23.47 12.50 -4.26
C SER A 76 22.67 13.48 -5.15
N LYS A 77 23.33 14.58 -5.53
CA LYS A 77 22.78 15.64 -6.40
C LYS A 77 22.56 15.22 -7.85
N SER A 78 23.06 14.03 -8.24
CA SER A 78 23.03 13.51 -9.60
C SER A 78 21.98 12.41 -9.79
N ASN A 79 21.06 12.23 -8.83
CA ASN A 79 20.07 11.17 -8.91
C ASN A 79 18.96 11.50 -9.89
N ASP A 80 18.62 10.52 -10.72
CA ASP A 80 17.42 10.55 -11.54
C ASP A 80 16.17 10.67 -10.64
N ASN A 81 15.21 11.50 -11.03
CA ASN A 81 13.93 11.67 -10.32
C ASN A 81 13.24 10.33 -10.02
N LYS A 82 13.38 9.35 -10.91
CA LYS A 82 12.83 8.01 -10.77
C LYS A 82 13.50 7.23 -9.63
N VAL A 83 14.82 7.36 -9.49
CA VAL A 83 15.59 6.73 -8.39
C VAL A 83 15.20 7.38 -7.07
N HIS A 84 15.11 8.71 -7.04
CA HIS A 84 14.70 9.44 -5.84
C HIS A 84 13.27 9.06 -5.41
N GLY A 85 12.31 9.06 -6.34
CA GLY A 85 10.92 8.66 -6.06
C GLY A 85 10.83 7.23 -5.51
N LYS A 86 11.56 6.27 -6.11
CA LYS A 86 11.58 4.90 -5.62
C LYS A 86 12.21 4.78 -4.24
N MET A 87 13.33 5.47 -3.99
CA MET A 87 13.98 5.50 -2.69
C MET A 87 13.06 6.05 -1.61
N VAL A 88 12.35 7.15 -1.86
CA VAL A 88 11.36 7.73 -0.93
C VAL A 88 10.27 6.71 -0.62
N GLN A 89 9.72 6.04 -1.63
CA GLN A 89 8.70 5.00 -1.45
C GLN A 89 9.22 3.87 -0.53
N CYS A 90 10.42 3.35 -0.80
CA CYS A 90 11.03 2.29 0.01
C CYS A 90 11.28 2.77 1.45
N LEU A 91 11.85 3.96 1.63
CA LEU A 91 12.11 4.54 2.95
C LEU A 91 10.81 4.71 3.75
N GLN A 92 9.73 5.17 3.12
CA GLN A 92 8.42 5.28 3.76
C GLN A 92 7.89 3.90 4.19
N ASN A 93 7.98 2.89 3.31
CA ASN A 93 7.57 1.53 3.61
C ASN A 93 8.34 0.97 4.84
N TRP A 94 9.66 1.10 4.82
CA TRP A 94 10.53 0.59 5.87
C TRP A 94 10.42 1.37 7.17
N ALA A 95 10.24 2.70 7.13
CA ALA A 95 10.00 3.51 8.31
C ALA A 95 8.66 3.15 8.98
N ASN A 96 7.63 2.81 8.18
CA ASN A 96 6.34 2.36 8.68
C ASN A 96 6.40 0.95 9.27
N GLN A 97 7.16 0.06 8.65
CA GLN A 97 7.29 -1.34 9.09
C GLN A 97 8.25 -1.51 10.29
N PHE A 98 9.41 -0.86 10.28
CA PHE A 98 10.49 -1.12 11.25
C PHE A 98 10.91 0.11 12.05
N GLY A 99 10.46 1.32 11.69
CA GLY A 99 11.04 2.56 12.22
C GLY A 99 10.93 2.73 13.73
N PHE A 100 10.01 2.02 14.39
CA PHE A 100 9.82 2.08 15.85
C PHE A 100 10.90 1.33 16.63
N ASP A 101 11.61 0.38 16.01
CA ASP A 101 12.71 -0.32 16.65
C ASP A 101 14.01 0.51 16.50
N PRO A 102 14.69 0.88 17.61
CA PRO A 102 15.94 1.64 17.60
C PRO A 102 17.04 1.02 16.73
N SER A 103 17.00 -0.30 16.50
CA SER A 103 17.94 -1.02 15.64
C SER A 103 17.90 -0.50 14.20
N TYR A 104 16.76 0.05 13.75
CA TYR A 104 16.58 0.60 12.40
C TYR A 104 16.60 2.14 12.38
N ALA A 105 17.11 2.79 13.42
CA ALA A 105 17.17 4.25 13.54
C ALA A 105 17.84 4.94 12.33
N ALA A 106 18.77 4.27 11.65
CA ALA A 106 19.39 4.80 10.45
C ALA A 106 18.39 4.97 9.29
N VAL A 107 17.50 3.99 9.07
CA VAL A 107 16.47 4.06 8.02
C VAL A 107 15.48 5.18 8.32
N ARG A 108 15.00 5.27 9.57
CA ARG A 108 14.10 6.34 10.03
C ARG A 108 14.74 7.72 9.86
N ARG A 109 16.00 7.89 10.27
CA ARG A 109 16.72 9.15 10.10
C ARG A 109 16.83 9.58 8.63
N VAL A 110 17.17 8.66 7.73
CA VAL A 110 17.27 8.99 6.29
C VAL A 110 15.90 9.34 5.72
N HIS A 111 14.86 8.59 6.09
CA HIS A 111 13.48 8.90 5.73
C HIS A 111 13.10 10.34 6.14
N ASP A 112 13.31 10.69 7.41
CA ASP A 112 12.94 12.00 7.95
C ASP A 112 13.71 13.13 7.26
N ASN A 113 15.00 12.91 6.97
CA ASN A 113 15.84 13.87 6.25
C ASN A 113 15.34 14.13 4.82
N VAL A 114 14.82 13.11 4.15
CA VAL A 114 14.33 13.24 2.77
C VAL A 114 12.94 13.86 2.72
N MET A 115 12.07 13.55 3.69
CA MET A 115 10.70 14.09 3.76
C MET A 115 10.65 15.52 4.31
N ASN A 116 11.37 15.80 5.40
CA ASN A 116 11.28 17.07 6.12
C ASN A 116 12.45 18.03 5.79
N GLY A 117 13.38 17.59 4.94
CA GLY A 117 14.68 18.24 4.77
C GLY A 117 15.62 17.94 5.94
N VAL A 118 16.93 18.16 5.73
CA VAL A 118 17.92 17.99 6.79
C VAL A 118 17.61 19.04 7.88
N PRO A 119 17.25 18.65 9.12
CA PRO A 119 17.10 19.61 10.20
C PRO A 119 18.44 20.34 10.35
N PRO A 120 18.47 21.65 10.66
CA PRO A 120 19.70 22.40 10.77
C PRO A 120 20.61 21.68 11.77
N SER A 121 21.63 21.01 11.24
CA SER A 121 22.66 20.37 12.03
C SER A 121 23.27 21.48 12.88
N THR A 122 23.06 21.42 14.19
CA THR A 122 23.85 22.18 15.15
C THR A 122 25.28 21.73 14.95
N GLY A 123 25.98 22.45 14.08
CA GLY A 123 27.32 22.12 13.63
C GLY A 123 28.19 21.88 14.85
N GLY A 124 28.74 20.67 14.92
CA GLY A 124 29.74 20.29 15.90
C GLY A 124 30.95 21.20 15.78
N ARG A 125 30.93 22.32 16.52
CA ARG A 125 32.14 23.01 16.92
C ARG A 125 32.84 22.09 17.90
N ARG A 126 33.96 21.53 17.45
CA ARG A 126 35.03 21.05 18.32
C ARG A 126 35.43 22.20 19.26
N ASN A 127 34.89 22.19 20.47
CA ASN A 127 35.46 22.92 21.58
C ASN A 127 36.14 21.91 22.51
N MET A 128 37.47 21.93 22.47
CA MET A 128 38.33 21.42 23.53
C MET A 128 37.94 22.10 24.85
N PHE A 129 37.15 21.43 25.68
CA PHE A 129 37.20 21.61 27.12
C PHE A 129 37.19 20.24 27.79
N ARG A 130 38.42 19.74 27.96
CA ARG A 130 38.73 18.57 28.78
C ARG A 130 38.56 18.98 30.25
N ALA A 131 37.49 18.53 30.89
CA ALA A 131 37.40 18.51 32.35
C ALA A 131 38.33 17.42 32.92
N PRO A 132 38.91 17.60 34.12
CA PRO A 132 39.88 16.65 34.66
C PRO A 132 39.21 15.31 35.07
N PRO A 133 39.94 14.19 35.04
CA PRO A 133 39.39 12.89 35.35
C PRO A 133 39.19 12.72 36.86
N VAL A 134 37.97 12.36 37.26
CA VAL A 134 37.67 11.89 38.62
C VAL A 134 37.92 10.37 38.67
N PRO A 135 38.51 9.80 39.75
CA PRO A 135 38.87 8.38 39.78
C PRO A 135 37.62 7.49 39.84
N ARG A 136 37.59 6.45 38.99
CA ARG A 136 36.57 5.40 38.98
C ARG A 136 36.76 4.47 40.19
N GLN A 137 35.70 4.23 40.95
CA GLN A 137 35.57 3.02 41.76
C GLN A 137 34.82 1.97 40.95
N ASP A 138 35.48 0.85 40.70
CA ASP A 138 34.92 -0.32 40.04
C ASP A 138 33.85 -0.99 40.92
N LYS A 139 32.61 -1.02 40.42
CA LYS A 139 31.59 -2.01 40.80
C LYS A 139 30.92 -2.53 39.52
N PRO A 140 30.58 -3.83 39.47
CA PRO A 140 30.15 -4.48 38.24
C PRO A 140 28.76 -3.95 37.82
N ILE A 141 28.71 -3.31 36.66
CA ILE A 141 27.47 -2.81 36.05
C ILE A 141 26.77 -3.98 35.37
N ALA A 142 25.68 -4.46 35.98
CA ALA A 142 24.63 -5.14 35.26
C ALA A 142 24.10 -4.20 34.18
N ARG A 143 23.92 -4.70 32.96
CA ARG A 143 23.42 -3.94 31.81
C ARG A 143 21.97 -3.54 32.06
N ASP A 144 21.78 -2.37 32.65
CA ASP A 144 20.50 -1.67 32.65
C ASP A 144 20.57 -0.58 31.58
N LEU A 145 20.06 -0.91 30.40
CA LEU A 145 19.81 0.06 29.34
C LEU A 145 18.56 0.81 29.74
N GLN A 146 18.73 2.05 30.22
CA GLN A 146 17.65 3.00 30.43
C GLN A 146 16.97 3.30 29.07
N GLN A 147 16.02 2.46 28.67
CA GLN A 147 14.91 2.88 27.83
C GLN A 147 14.12 3.94 28.63
N PRO A 148 13.57 4.99 27.99
CA PRO A 148 12.63 5.87 28.67
C PRO A 148 11.51 5.01 29.27
N PRO A 149 10.94 5.39 30.44
CA PRO A 149 9.93 4.58 31.09
C PRO A 149 8.79 4.37 30.11
N VAL A 150 8.58 3.11 29.73
CA VAL A 150 7.44 2.68 28.95
C VAL A 150 6.24 2.86 29.86
N ASP A 151 5.36 3.82 29.58
CA ASP A 151 4.10 4.02 30.30
C ASP A 151 2.95 3.43 29.47
N PRO A 152 2.74 2.10 29.55
CA PRO A 152 1.70 1.44 28.77
C PRO A 152 0.30 1.93 29.13
N LEU A 153 0.07 2.46 30.34
CA LEU A 153 -1.23 3.04 30.71
C LEU A 153 -1.45 4.39 30.03
N GLY A 154 -0.44 5.25 29.99
CA GLY A 154 -0.50 6.51 29.24
C GLY A 154 -0.75 6.27 27.74
N ASP A 155 -0.10 5.26 27.16
CA ASP A 155 -0.30 4.89 25.76
C ASP A 155 -1.71 4.30 25.50
N VAL A 156 -2.25 3.53 26.45
CA VAL A 156 -3.65 3.04 26.42
C VAL A 156 -4.63 4.21 26.38
N GLU A 157 -4.47 5.18 27.27
CA GLU A 157 -5.36 6.35 27.34
C GLU A 157 -5.27 7.18 26.05
N LEU A 158 -4.05 7.39 25.54
CA LEU A 158 -3.84 8.09 24.28
C LEU A 158 -4.48 7.36 23.09
N ALA A 159 -4.36 6.03 23.03
CA ALA A 159 -4.97 5.18 22.02
C ALA A 159 -6.49 5.29 22.01
N LYS A 160 -7.13 5.14 23.18
CA LYS A 160 -8.60 5.24 23.32
C LYS A 160 -9.11 6.61 22.89
N ASN A 161 -8.50 7.69 23.37
CA ASN A 161 -8.91 9.06 23.01
C ASN A 161 -8.80 9.33 21.50
N ASN A 162 -7.72 8.88 20.84
CA ASN A 162 -7.56 9.06 19.39
C ASN A 162 -8.57 8.21 18.60
N ALA A 163 -8.81 6.96 19.01
CA ALA A 163 -9.79 6.09 18.36
C ALA A 163 -11.21 6.66 18.42
N GLN A 164 -11.58 7.25 19.57
CA GLN A 164 -12.86 7.91 19.77
C GLN A 164 -13.01 9.15 18.89
N LEU A 165 -12.02 10.05 18.91
CA LEU A 165 -12.06 11.27 18.10
C LEU A 165 -12.04 10.96 16.59
N PHE A 166 -11.31 9.92 16.19
CA PHE A 166 -11.31 9.45 14.81
C PHE A 166 -12.69 8.92 14.41
N SER A 167 -13.28 8.05 15.22
CA SER A 167 -14.63 7.51 14.98
C SER A 167 -15.70 8.61 14.92
N GLN A 168 -15.60 9.62 15.79
CA GLN A 168 -16.48 10.78 15.76
C GLN A 168 -16.31 11.57 14.45
N THR A 169 -15.07 11.84 14.06
CA THR A 169 -14.77 12.55 12.81
C THR A 169 -15.38 11.81 11.62
N LEU A 170 -15.18 10.49 11.53
CA LEU A 170 -15.80 9.63 10.51
C LEU A 170 -17.33 9.70 10.54
N SER A 171 -17.94 9.74 11.73
CA SER A 171 -19.41 9.81 11.85
C SER A 171 -20.02 11.14 11.36
N PHE A 172 -19.24 12.23 11.37
CA PHE A 172 -19.69 13.54 10.88
C PHE A 172 -19.37 13.78 9.41
N THR A 173 -18.53 12.94 8.80
CA THR A 173 -18.17 13.06 7.38
C THR A 173 -19.22 12.37 6.52
N ASP A 174 -19.75 13.11 5.53
CA ASP A 174 -20.64 12.55 4.52
C ASP A 174 -19.81 11.93 3.37
N PRO A 175 -19.78 10.59 3.23
CA PRO A 175 -19.00 9.90 2.21
C PRO A 175 -19.49 10.15 0.78
N THR A 176 -20.70 10.72 0.61
CA THR A 176 -21.25 11.06 -0.72
C THR A 176 -20.78 12.42 -1.23
N GLN A 177 -20.31 13.29 -0.33
CA GLN A 177 -19.85 14.64 -0.64
C GLN A 177 -18.33 14.77 -0.54
N GLU A 178 -17.70 14.03 0.38
CA GLU A 178 -16.27 14.14 0.65
C GLU A 178 -15.50 12.85 0.38
N ASP A 179 -14.38 13.00 -0.33
CA ASP A 179 -13.40 11.95 -0.51
C ASP A 179 -12.56 11.79 0.77
N ILE A 180 -12.91 10.82 1.61
CA ILE A 180 -12.19 10.56 2.88
C ILE A 180 -10.70 10.26 2.69
N THR A 181 -10.29 9.79 1.51
CA THR A 181 -8.85 9.53 1.20
C THR A 181 -8.08 10.82 0.93
N LYS A 182 -8.79 11.90 0.60
CA LYS A 182 -8.22 13.23 0.36
C LYS A 182 -8.43 14.18 1.54
N ASN A 183 -9.26 13.81 2.51
CA ASN A 183 -9.49 14.62 3.70
C ASN A 183 -8.26 14.52 4.63
N GLU A 184 -7.49 15.61 4.71
CA GLU A 184 -6.24 15.69 5.47
C GLU A 184 -6.44 15.33 6.96
N LEU A 185 -7.55 15.76 7.56
CA LEU A 185 -7.85 15.50 8.97
C LEU A 185 -8.09 14.01 9.21
N ILE A 186 -8.87 13.37 8.34
CA ILE A 186 -9.17 11.93 8.42
C ILE A 186 -7.87 11.12 8.23
N GLN A 187 -7.03 11.50 7.25
CA GLN A 187 -5.76 10.82 7.01
C GLN A 187 -4.77 11.02 8.17
N GLU A 188 -4.76 12.19 8.81
CA GLU A 188 -3.96 12.44 10.01
C GLU A 188 -4.40 11.54 11.16
N PHE A 189 -5.71 11.45 11.43
CA PHE A 189 -6.24 10.56 12.47
C PHE A 189 -5.97 9.09 12.16
N TYR A 190 -6.16 8.66 10.91
CA TYR A 190 -5.89 7.30 10.50
C TYR A 190 -4.42 6.93 10.74
N THR A 191 -3.49 7.81 10.36
CA THR A 191 -2.04 7.62 10.57
C THR A 191 -1.67 7.60 12.06
N LYS A 192 -2.28 8.46 12.89
CA LYS A 192 -2.10 8.47 14.35
C LYS A 192 -2.60 7.17 14.97
N CYS A 193 -3.79 6.71 14.60
CA CYS A 193 -4.37 5.45 15.08
C CYS A 193 -3.50 4.25 14.69
N GLN A 194 -2.97 4.20 13.46
CA GLN A 194 -2.04 3.14 13.02
C GLN A 194 -0.77 3.12 13.86
N THR A 195 -0.25 4.30 14.23
CA THR A 195 0.91 4.41 15.10
C THR A 195 0.62 3.88 16.49
N LEU A 196 -0.52 4.25 17.07
CA LEU A 196 -0.96 3.80 18.39
C LEU A 196 -1.23 2.29 18.41
N GLN A 197 -1.83 1.73 17.36
CA GLN A 197 -2.05 0.29 17.23
C GLN A 197 -0.74 -0.50 17.32
N ARG A 198 0.33 -0.02 16.67
CA ARG A 198 1.66 -0.66 16.74
C ARG A 198 2.26 -0.58 18.14
N VAL A 199 2.13 0.58 18.81
CA VAL A 199 2.61 0.77 20.19
C VAL A 199 1.88 -0.16 21.15
N ILE A 200 0.54 -0.19 21.09
CA ILE A 200 -0.30 -1.08 21.92
C ILE A 200 0.06 -2.54 21.67
N SER A 201 0.20 -2.96 20.40
CA SER A 201 0.61 -4.33 20.07
C SER A 201 2.01 -4.68 20.59
N GLY A 202 2.93 -3.71 20.65
CA GLY A 202 4.27 -3.90 21.24
C GLY A 202 4.21 -4.11 22.75
N HIS A 203 3.37 -3.35 23.45
CA HIS A 203 3.18 -3.50 24.89
C HIS A 203 2.52 -4.84 25.24
N VAL A 204 1.56 -5.31 24.45
CA VAL A 204 0.93 -6.63 24.66
C VAL A 204 1.94 -7.77 24.64
N GLN A 205 3.03 -7.66 23.87
CA GLN A 205 4.06 -8.68 23.76
C GLN A 205 5.12 -8.62 24.88
N THR A 206 5.27 -7.46 25.53
CA THR A 206 6.35 -7.19 26.50
C THR A 206 5.86 -7.04 27.94
N CYS A 207 4.58 -6.72 28.15
CA CYS A 207 3.99 -6.59 29.48
C CYS A 207 3.68 -7.96 30.09
N ASN A 208 3.91 -8.08 31.39
CA ASN A 208 3.58 -9.27 32.19
C ASN A 208 2.44 -9.02 33.20
N ASP A 209 1.99 -7.78 33.37
CA ASP A 209 0.90 -7.43 34.28
C ASP A 209 -0.47 -7.67 33.60
N GLU A 210 -1.28 -8.55 34.20
CA GLU A 210 -2.59 -8.94 33.68
C GLU A 210 -3.56 -7.76 33.51
N ASN A 211 -3.54 -6.80 34.43
CA ASN A 211 -4.44 -5.64 34.37
C ASN A 211 -4.04 -4.68 33.25
N VAL A 212 -2.73 -4.52 33.05
CA VAL A 212 -2.18 -3.70 31.96
C VAL A 212 -2.48 -4.35 30.61
N ILE A 213 -2.29 -5.68 30.50
CA ILE A 213 -2.62 -6.44 29.29
C ILE A 213 -4.11 -6.32 28.96
N ALA A 214 -5.00 -6.44 29.94
CA ALA A 214 -6.44 -6.27 29.72
C ALA A 214 -6.77 -4.89 29.15
N ALA A 215 -6.19 -3.82 29.72
CA ALA A 215 -6.38 -2.45 29.26
C ALA A 215 -5.81 -2.23 27.84
N LEU A 216 -4.67 -2.83 27.52
CA LEU A 216 -4.06 -2.81 26.20
C LEU A 216 -4.94 -3.50 25.14
N LEU A 217 -5.49 -4.67 25.46
CA LEU A 217 -6.39 -5.39 24.55
C LEU A 217 -7.69 -4.61 24.31
N GLU A 218 -8.22 -3.95 25.32
CA GLU A 218 -9.41 -3.09 25.20
C GLU A 218 -9.12 -1.90 24.27
N ALA A 219 -8.00 -1.19 24.47
CA ALA A 219 -7.59 -0.10 23.58
C ALA A 219 -7.35 -0.56 22.15
N ASN A 220 -6.75 -1.74 21.96
CA ASN A 220 -6.56 -2.32 20.63
C ASN A 220 -7.91 -2.63 19.96
N THR A 221 -8.90 -3.10 20.73
CA THR A 221 -10.25 -3.36 20.22
C THR A 221 -10.92 -2.07 19.74
N GLU A 222 -10.76 -0.97 20.48
CA GLU A 222 -11.32 0.34 20.10
C GLU A 222 -10.66 0.92 18.85
N LEU A 223 -9.33 0.80 18.74
CA LEU A 223 -8.60 1.15 17.51
C LEU A 223 -9.09 0.32 16.31
N LEU A 224 -9.21 -0.99 16.45
CA LEU A 224 -9.73 -1.88 15.40
C LEU A 224 -11.15 -1.51 14.97
N ALA A 225 -12.01 -1.13 15.92
CA ALA A 225 -13.35 -0.65 15.61
C ALA A 225 -13.32 0.63 14.75
N SER A 226 -12.43 1.57 15.08
CA SER A 226 -12.26 2.81 14.31
C SER A 226 -11.75 2.57 12.88
N PHE A 227 -10.82 1.62 12.69
CA PHE A 227 -10.36 1.25 11.34
C PHE A 227 -11.47 0.61 10.52
N LYS A 228 -12.26 -0.27 11.16
CA LYS A 228 -13.41 -0.88 10.49
C LYS A 228 -14.42 0.17 10.04
N ALA A 229 -14.69 1.20 10.85
CA ALA A 229 -15.57 2.30 10.45
C ALA A 229 -15.02 3.08 9.24
N TYR A 230 -13.71 3.29 9.17
CA TYR A 230 -13.05 3.89 8.01
C TYR A 230 -13.19 3.02 6.75
N ASP A 231 -12.92 1.73 6.86
CA ASP A 231 -13.03 0.77 5.74
C ASP A 231 -14.47 0.68 5.21
N GLU A 232 -15.47 0.64 6.12
CA GLU A 232 -16.89 0.64 5.73
C GLU A 232 -17.29 1.91 4.96
N MET A 233 -16.75 3.09 5.33
CA MET A 233 -17.00 4.33 4.57
C MET A 233 -16.38 4.29 3.18
N LEU A 234 -15.18 3.70 3.06
CA LEU A 234 -14.50 3.55 1.78
C LEU A 234 -15.29 2.63 0.83
N GLU A 235 -15.79 1.51 1.36
CA GLU A 235 -16.62 0.55 0.63
C GLU A 235 -17.96 1.15 0.20
N ARG A 236 -18.64 1.89 1.09
CA ARG A 236 -19.92 2.55 0.77
C ARG A 236 -19.80 3.48 -0.42
N ARG A 237 -18.74 4.29 -0.48
CA ARG A 237 -18.50 5.16 -1.63
C ARG A 237 -18.24 4.38 -2.91
N ALA A 238 -17.40 3.34 -2.86
CA ALA A 238 -17.13 2.52 -4.04
C ALA A 238 -18.42 1.87 -4.59
N PHE A 239 -19.32 1.47 -3.69
CA PHE A 239 -20.65 0.97 -4.04
C PHE A 239 -21.55 2.05 -4.67
N ASP A 240 -21.57 3.27 -4.11
CA ASP A 240 -22.36 4.39 -4.64
C ASP A 240 -21.87 4.85 -6.02
N GLU A 241 -20.55 4.87 -6.23
CA GLU A 241 -19.93 5.16 -7.54
C GLU A 241 -20.31 4.08 -8.57
N ALA A 242 -20.23 2.79 -8.21
CA ALA A 242 -20.65 1.70 -9.08
C ALA A 242 -22.16 1.73 -9.40
N THR A 243 -22.99 2.06 -8.42
CA THR A 243 -24.45 2.20 -8.59
C THR A 243 -24.80 3.39 -9.48
N THR A 244 -24.07 4.50 -9.35
CA THR A 244 -24.26 5.68 -10.22
C THR A 244 -23.80 5.40 -11.65
N ASN A 245 -22.65 4.75 -11.82
CA ASN A 245 -22.10 4.38 -13.14
C ASN A 245 -23.00 3.37 -13.88
N SER A 246 -23.58 2.41 -13.18
CA SER A 246 -24.55 1.49 -13.77
C SER A 246 -25.86 2.20 -14.16
N ARG A 247 -26.39 3.10 -13.32
CA ARG A 247 -27.59 3.91 -13.66
C ARG A 247 -27.38 4.80 -14.87
N THR A 248 -26.22 5.45 -15.01
CA THR A 248 -25.91 6.29 -16.18
C THR A 248 -25.75 5.46 -17.46
N LEU A 249 -25.15 4.27 -17.37
CA LEU A 249 -25.10 3.31 -18.47
C LEU A 249 -26.52 2.85 -18.90
N HIS A 250 -27.40 2.54 -17.94
CA HIS A 250 -28.77 2.12 -18.25
C HIS A 250 -29.65 3.25 -18.81
N HIS A 251 -29.45 4.51 -18.40
CA HIS A 251 -30.19 5.65 -18.98
C HIS A 251 -29.79 5.96 -20.42
N ARG A 252 -28.54 5.69 -20.82
CA ARG A 252 -28.09 5.89 -22.22
C ARG A 252 -28.66 4.86 -23.20
N GLY A 253 -29.23 3.76 -22.70
CA GLY A 253 -29.81 2.67 -23.51
C GLY A 253 -31.33 2.74 -23.70
N THR A 254 -32.02 3.69 -23.06
CA THR A 254 -33.51 3.72 -23.03
C THR A 254 -34.13 5.04 -23.52
N GLU A 255 -33.45 5.84 -24.33
CA GLU A 255 -34.15 6.85 -25.13
C GLU A 255 -34.80 6.16 -26.35
N LYS A 256 -35.98 5.58 -26.15
CA LYS A 256 -36.94 5.44 -27.25
C LYS A 256 -37.54 6.81 -27.51
N GLU A 257 -37.05 7.48 -28.56
CA GLU A 257 -37.77 8.57 -29.22
C GLU A 257 -39.16 8.06 -29.63
N TYR A 258 -40.18 8.36 -28.83
CA TYR A 258 -41.57 8.27 -29.29
C TYR A 258 -41.95 9.63 -29.86
N TYR A 259 -41.92 9.70 -31.19
CA TYR A 259 -42.70 10.67 -31.95
C TYR A 259 -44.20 10.36 -31.70
N VAL A 260 -44.92 11.26 -31.03
CA VAL A 260 -46.38 11.31 -31.09
C VAL A 260 -46.80 12.72 -31.46
N GLY A 261 -47.31 12.84 -32.68
CA GLY A 261 -47.90 14.06 -33.20
C GLY A 261 -49.29 14.34 -32.59
N SER A 262 -49.46 15.61 -32.24
CA SER A 262 -50.66 16.47 -32.36
C SER A 262 -52.04 15.93 -31.95
N ASN A 263 -52.61 16.53 -30.90
CA ASN A 263 -53.86 17.30 -31.07
C ASN A 263 -54.09 18.30 -29.92
N GLU A 264 -54.67 19.44 -30.30
CA GLU A 264 -54.93 20.64 -29.52
C GLU A 264 -55.88 20.42 -28.32
N SER A 265 -55.65 21.15 -27.21
CA SER A 265 -56.62 22.12 -26.66
C SER A 265 -56.15 22.75 -25.34
N SER A 266 -56.08 24.09 -25.36
CA SER A 266 -56.41 25.07 -24.31
C SER A 266 -55.90 24.88 -22.87
N GLY A 267 -55.03 25.81 -22.43
CA GLY A 267 -54.74 26.05 -21.02
C GLY A 267 -53.73 27.17 -20.79
N SER A 268 -54.21 28.41 -20.72
CA SER A 268 -53.48 29.64 -20.43
C SER A 268 -52.64 29.58 -19.14
N SER A 269 -51.41 30.13 -19.14
CA SER A 269 -51.03 31.34 -18.36
C SER A 269 -49.53 31.67 -18.43
N GLN A 270 -49.25 32.80 -19.10
CA GLN A 270 -48.27 33.87 -18.83
C GLN A 270 -47.15 33.68 -17.78
N GLY A 271 -45.90 33.94 -18.23
CA GLY A 271 -44.75 34.33 -17.40
C GLY A 271 -43.55 34.71 -18.29
N HIS A 272 -42.96 35.89 -18.06
CA HIS A 272 -42.16 36.67 -19.02
C HIS A 272 -40.63 36.38 -19.05
N ASN A 273 -40.05 36.50 -20.25
CA ASN A 273 -38.77 37.13 -20.68
C ASN A 273 -37.37 36.69 -20.16
N ASN A 274 -36.63 36.04 -21.08
CA ASN A 274 -35.38 36.43 -21.76
C ASN A 274 -34.01 36.68 -21.06
N ASN A 275 -33.07 35.80 -21.47
CA ASN A 275 -31.68 35.97 -21.96
C ASN A 275 -30.50 36.28 -20.99
N LYS A 276 -29.44 35.44 -21.02
CA LYS A 276 -28.30 35.60 -21.96
C LYS A 276 -27.14 34.56 -21.81
N SER A 277 -26.81 33.91 -22.94
CA SER A 277 -25.50 33.44 -23.51
C SER A 277 -24.62 32.36 -22.85
N THR A 278 -24.27 31.30 -23.63
CA THR A 278 -22.94 31.04 -24.27
C THR A 278 -22.94 29.73 -25.12
N PRO A 279 -21.94 29.47 -26.01
CA PRO A 279 -22.16 29.05 -27.40
C PRO A 279 -21.87 27.57 -27.76
N ALA A 280 -22.30 27.18 -28.97
CA ALA A 280 -22.07 25.89 -29.64
C ALA A 280 -20.60 25.64 -30.08
N PRO A 281 -20.27 24.38 -30.41
CA PRO A 281 -19.75 24.15 -31.76
C PRO A 281 -20.21 22.84 -32.45
N HIS A 282 -20.49 23.00 -33.75
CA HIS A 282 -20.13 22.19 -34.94
C HIS A 282 -20.28 20.65 -35.00
N LEU A 283 -21.08 20.24 -36.00
CA LEU A 283 -21.27 18.91 -36.59
C LEU A 283 -20.10 18.47 -37.51
N ILE A 284 -19.73 17.19 -37.45
CA ILE A 284 -19.18 16.37 -38.56
C ILE A 284 -19.76 14.94 -38.43
N PRO A 285 -20.12 14.23 -39.53
CA PRO A 285 -20.87 12.97 -39.48
C PRO A 285 -19.98 11.74 -39.30
N ALA A 286 -20.52 10.72 -38.64
CA ALA A 286 -19.91 9.41 -38.44
C ALA A 286 -20.09 8.50 -39.67
N ASP A 287 -18.99 7.92 -40.14
CA ASP A 287 -18.95 6.73 -40.98
C ASP A 287 -18.21 5.66 -40.16
N VAL A 288 -18.87 4.56 -39.83
CA VAL A 288 -18.27 3.47 -39.02
C VAL A 288 -18.56 2.14 -39.71
N SER A 289 -17.53 1.62 -40.38
CA SER A 289 -17.40 0.19 -40.68
C SER A 289 -17.16 -0.56 -39.37
N ALA A 290 -18.04 -1.49 -39.04
CA ALA A 290 -17.89 -2.39 -37.91
C ALA A 290 -16.83 -3.46 -38.23
N GLN A 291 -15.71 -3.45 -37.50
CA GLN A 291 -14.85 -4.63 -37.34
C GLN A 291 -15.23 -5.31 -36.02
N ALA A 292 -15.60 -6.59 -36.11
CA ALA A 292 -15.92 -7.43 -34.97
C ALA A 292 -14.63 -7.81 -34.21
N ASP A 293 -14.69 -7.69 -32.88
CA ASP A 293 -13.59 -8.00 -31.96
C ASP A 293 -13.54 -9.53 -31.69
N PRO A 294 -12.41 -10.24 -31.91
CA PRO A 294 -12.37 -11.71 -31.92
C PRO A 294 -12.45 -12.42 -30.55
N PHE A 295 -12.78 -11.74 -29.45
CA PHE A 295 -12.79 -12.35 -28.11
C PHE A 295 -13.96 -11.83 -27.26
N ASP A 296 -15.19 -11.98 -27.75
CA ASP A 296 -16.39 -11.86 -26.91
C ASP A 296 -16.86 -13.25 -26.43
N PRO A 297 -16.71 -13.58 -25.13
CA PRO A 297 -17.02 -14.90 -24.57
C PRO A 297 -18.51 -15.14 -24.30
N PHE A 298 -19.41 -14.22 -24.70
CA PHE A 298 -20.86 -14.38 -24.48
C PHE A 298 -21.72 -14.24 -25.75
N GLY A 299 -21.11 -14.21 -26.94
CA GLY A 299 -21.83 -14.21 -28.21
C GLY A 299 -22.16 -15.62 -28.70
N ASP A 300 -23.24 -16.23 -28.21
CA ASP A 300 -23.79 -17.44 -28.82
C ASP A 300 -25.21 -17.23 -29.34
N ALA A 301 -25.36 -17.55 -30.62
CA ALA A 301 -26.50 -17.27 -31.48
C ALA A 301 -27.51 -18.42 -31.46
N ASN A 302 -28.79 -18.08 -31.32
CA ASN A 302 -29.90 -18.94 -31.75
C ASN A 302 -30.24 -18.60 -33.20
N GLU A 303 -29.72 -19.38 -34.16
CA GLU A 303 -30.33 -19.49 -35.50
C GLU A 303 -30.33 -20.95 -35.93
N ALA A 304 -31.53 -21.50 -36.03
CA ALA A 304 -31.83 -22.80 -36.62
C ALA A 304 -31.90 -22.65 -38.14
N ASN A 305 -31.22 -23.52 -38.89
CA ASN A 305 -31.46 -23.70 -40.31
C ASN A 305 -31.40 -25.19 -40.70
N ASP A 306 -32.37 -25.60 -41.51
CA ASP A 306 -32.71 -26.97 -41.89
C ASP A 306 -31.87 -27.53 -43.06
N GLY A 307 -31.26 -28.70 -42.82
CA GLY A 307 -31.04 -29.84 -43.75
C GLY A 307 -30.02 -29.76 -44.92
N PRO A 308 -29.67 -30.90 -45.59
CA PRO A 308 -29.53 -32.27 -45.08
C PRO A 308 -28.21 -33.00 -45.49
N SER A 309 -27.81 -33.98 -44.66
CA SER A 309 -27.13 -35.27 -44.95
C SER A 309 -25.86 -35.34 -45.83
N SER A 310 -24.71 -35.72 -45.23
CA SER A 310 -23.92 -36.92 -45.60
C SER A 310 -22.67 -37.16 -44.71
N SER A 311 -22.63 -38.34 -44.09
CA SER A 311 -21.49 -39.27 -43.85
C SER A 311 -20.10 -38.80 -43.33
N ASN A 312 -19.68 -39.49 -42.25
CA ASN A 312 -18.33 -39.96 -41.91
C ASN A 312 -17.23 -38.95 -41.52
N ALA A 313 -16.83 -38.98 -40.25
CA ALA A 313 -15.55 -39.58 -39.80
C ALA A 313 -15.14 -39.04 -38.41
N GLU A 314 -15.11 -39.90 -37.39
CA GLU A 314 -14.37 -39.66 -36.14
C GLU A 314 -12.86 -39.83 -36.37
N PRO A 315 -12.02 -39.15 -35.58
CA PRO A 315 -10.79 -39.78 -35.12
C PRO A 315 -10.64 -39.77 -33.60
N LYS A 316 -10.24 -40.95 -33.13
CA LYS A 316 -9.98 -41.38 -31.76
C LYS A 316 -8.85 -40.59 -31.09
N VAL A 317 -9.07 -40.19 -29.84
CA VAL A 317 -8.03 -39.69 -28.92
C VAL A 317 -7.26 -40.89 -28.37
N ASN A 318 -5.95 -40.93 -28.64
CA ASN A 318 -5.00 -41.92 -28.13
C ASN A 318 -4.43 -41.42 -26.79
N LEU A 319 -4.85 -42.00 -25.66
CA LEU A 319 -4.18 -41.84 -24.36
C LEU A 319 -3.30 -43.08 -24.07
N PRO A 320 -2.09 -42.89 -23.50
CA PRO A 320 -1.22 -44.00 -23.12
C PRO A 320 -1.72 -44.74 -21.86
N PRO A 321 -1.46 -46.06 -21.72
CA PRO A 321 -1.94 -46.88 -20.60
C PRO A 321 -1.11 -46.68 -19.31
N PRO A 322 -1.68 -46.96 -18.12
CA PRO A 322 -1.04 -46.75 -16.83
C PRO A 322 -0.02 -47.85 -16.49
N LEU A 323 1.07 -47.45 -15.81
CA LEU A 323 2.13 -48.33 -15.32
C LEU A 323 1.66 -49.17 -14.12
N MET A 324 1.85 -50.50 -14.19
CA MET A 324 1.64 -51.42 -13.07
C MET A 324 2.87 -51.54 -12.16
N PRO A 325 2.71 -51.83 -10.85
CA PRO A 325 3.82 -52.00 -9.91
C PRO A 325 4.48 -53.38 -10.02
N GLN A 326 5.81 -53.42 -10.16
CA GLN A 326 6.59 -54.66 -10.13
C GLN A 326 6.77 -55.17 -8.69
N LYS A 327 6.51 -56.47 -8.49
CA LYS A 327 6.73 -57.21 -7.25
C LYS A 327 8.20 -57.58 -7.06
N LEU A 328 8.63 -57.35 -5.81
CA LEU A 328 9.76 -57.92 -5.07
C LEU A 328 9.91 -59.44 -5.28
N HIS A 329 11.11 -59.92 -5.64
CA HIS A 329 11.57 -61.29 -5.33
C HIS A 329 13.08 -61.27 -5.02
N GLU A 330 13.38 -61.82 -3.84
CA GLU A 330 14.62 -62.40 -3.29
C GLU A 330 15.95 -61.61 -3.31
#